data_AF-A0AAN4UV89-F1
#
_entry.id   AF-A0AAN4UV89-F1
#
_cell.length_a   1.000
_cell.length_b   1.000
_cell.length_c   1.000
_cell.angle_alpha   90.00
_cell.angle_beta   90.00
_cell.angle_gamma   90.00
#
_symmetry.space_group_name_H-M   'P 1'
#
loop_
_entity.id
_entity.type
_entity.pdbx_description
1 polymer ?
#
loop_
_entity_poly.entity_id
_entity_poly.type
_entity_poly.pdbx_seq_one_letter_code
_entity_poly.pdbx_strand_id
1 'polypeptide(L)'
;MAREAAGNLSDEQRAELAELRRSLDDRVEEIVEFWRDSPEIAAAFLEYVDAVRTRPELADEAYRAGLATRAQVEAAHRERAYLETVILLNVAPGLMATRLLRRGGRRREGDRPDDLADALRAEATRARRHPADVDWDVIDNPGIAWSGPIRSQGEPWEDLLEAGGDSGLRSPPTFPTFDFFDFGSRLATSAKTLDTRALTYADRPSRIFGRLRDYIDRIERFEQGSRGGFRIRPGQIERRRLELAVPFDTTPEQVIQIQRAIDYAADRGIEVNVRFVQ
;
A
#
# COMPACT_ATOMS: atom_id res chain seq x y z
N MET A 1 30.48 26.89 11.88
CA MET A 1 30.60 25.56 12.51
C MET A 1 29.23 24.90 12.65
N ALA A 2 28.49 24.74 11.55
CA ALA A 2 27.16 24.07 11.52
C ALA A 2 26.74 23.77 10.07
N ARG A 3 27.61 23.12 9.30
CA ARG A 3 27.33 22.65 7.93
C ARG A 3 28.04 21.33 7.58
N GLU A 4 28.29 20.49 8.58
CA GLU A 4 28.93 19.16 8.43
C GLU A 4 28.08 18.05 9.08
N ALA A 5 26.78 18.02 8.79
CA ALA A 5 25.89 16.91 9.18
C ALA A 5 25.33 16.16 7.96
N ALA A 6 25.99 16.29 6.81
CA ALA A 6 25.67 15.56 5.59
C ALA A 6 26.93 14.84 5.08
N GLY A 7 27.02 13.55 5.41
CA GLY A 7 27.67 12.54 4.57
C GLY A 7 29.20 12.50 4.53
N ASN A 8 29.84 12.04 5.61
CA ASN A 8 31.05 11.22 5.50
C ASN A 8 31.22 10.38 6.77
N LEU A 9 31.11 9.05 6.63
CA LEU A 9 31.49 8.11 7.68
C LEU A 9 33.01 8.25 7.93
N SER A 10 33.43 8.24 9.19
CA SER A 10 34.85 8.12 9.53
C SER A 10 35.46 6.84 8.95
N ASP A 11 36.79 6.77 8.86
CA ASP A 11 37.47 5.55 8.38
C ASP A 11 37.14 4.34 9.27
N GLU A 12 37.03 4.56 10.58
CA GLU A 12 36.60 3.56 11.57
C GLU A 12 35.18 3.08 11.31
N GLN A 13 34.22 3.99 11.17
CA GLN A 13 32.83 3.64 10.86
C GLN A 13 32.69 2.93 9.50
N ARG A 14 33.53 3.26 8.51
CA ARG A 14 33.58 2.55 7.23
C ARG A 14 34.10 1.13 7.39
N ALA A 15 35.13 0.93 8.22
CA ALA A 15 35.66 -0.39 8.54
C ALA A 15 34.63 -1.25 9.29
N GLU A 16 33.97 -0.70 10.30
CA GLU A 16 32.89 -1.37 11.04
C GLU A 16 31.73 -1.79 10.12
N LEU A 17 31.28 -0.88 9.24
CA LEU A 17 30.22 -1.18 8.28
C LEU A 17 30.65 -2.29 7.30
N ALA A 18 31.91 -2.30 6.86
CA ALA A 18 32.45 -3.33 5.98
C ALA A 18 32.56 -4.69 6.68
N GLU A 19 32.90 -4.71 7.96
CA GLU A 19 32.89 -5.93 8.77
C GLU A 19 31.47 -6.47 8.96
N LEU A 20 30.50 -5.62 9.29
CA LEU A 20 29.11 -6.02 9.42
C LEU A 20 28.55 -6.60 8.12
N ARG A 21 28.89 -6.00 6.96
CA ARG A 21 28.51 -6.51 5.64
C ARG A 21 29.11 -7.89 5.36
N ARG A 22 30.39 -8.10 5.68
CA ARG A 22 31.03 -9.42 5.54
C ARG A 22 30.34 -10.47 6.43
N SER A 23 30.11 -10.15 7.70
CA SER A 23 29.40 -11.07 8.61
C SER A 23 27.98 -11.41 8.13
N LEU A 24 27.28 -10.45 7.53
CA LEU A 24 25.98 -10.69 6.92
C LEU A 24 26.07 -11.65 5.72
N ASP A 25 27.07 -11.48 4.86
CA ASP A 25 27.26 -12.33 3.68
C ASP A 25 27.69 -13.75 4.07
N ASP A 26 28.65 -13.89 5.00
CA ASP A 26 29.06 -15.18 5.57
C ASP A 26 27.84 -15.91 6.16
N ARG A 27 26.98 -15.18 6.88
CA ARG A 27 25.78 -15.77 7.48
C ARG A 27 24.73 -16.18 6.44
N VAL A 28 24.63 -15.47 5.32
CA VAL A 28 23.78 -15.88 4.18
C VAL A 28 24.30 -17.19 3.59
N GLU A 29 25.61 -17.35 3.42
CA GLU A 29 26.23 -18.59 2.93
C GLU A 29 25.96 -19.77 3.87
N GLU A 30 26.09 -19.57 5.19
CA GLU A 30 25.74 -20.60 6.19
C GLU A 30 24.26 -21.02 6.10
N ILE A 31 23.35 -20.06 5.86
CA ILE A 31 21.93 -20.35 5.66
C ILE A 31 21.73 -21.15 4.37
N VAL A 32 22.40 -20.78 3.28
CA VAL A 32 22.34 -21.51 2.01
C VAL A 32 22.83 -22.96 2.18
N GLU A 33 23.95 -23.16 2.86
CA GLU A 33 24.51 -24.49 3.14
C GLU A 33 23.59 -25.34 4.01
N PHE A 34 22.86 -24.73 4.95
CA PHE A 34 21.81 -25.43 5.71
C PHE A 34 20.75 -26.06 4.78
N TRP A 35 20.40 -25.39 3.68
CA TRP A 35 19.45 -25.87 2.67
C TRP A 35 20.12 -26.65 1.53
N ARG A 36 21.35 -27.17 1.69
CA ARG A 36 22.08 -27.91 0.64
C ARG A 36 21.31 -29.10 0.06
N ASP A 37 20.50 -29.76 0.88
CA ASP A 37 19.68 -30.92 0.48
C ASP A 37 18.32 -30.48 -0.11
N SER A 38 18.11 -29.17 -0.30
CA SER A 38 16.90 -28.54 -0.84
C SER A 38 17.27 -27.29 -1.66
N PRO A 39 17.95 -27.47 -2.81
CA PRO A 39 18.55 -26.39 -3.59
C PRO A 39 17.52 -25.35 -4.09
N GLU A 40 16.26 -25.75 -4.28
CA GLU A 40 15.18 -24.84 -4.67
C GLU A 40 14.89 -23.78 -3.61
N ILE A 41 14.95 -24.15 -2.33
CA ILE A 41 14.71 -23.23 -1.21
C ILE A 41 15.94 -22.35 -1.00
N ALA A 42 17.14 -22.90 -1.14
CA ALA A 42 18.39 -22.14 -1.10
C ALA A 42 18.40 -21.04 -2.18
N ALA A 43 18.05 -21.39 -3.41
CA ALA A 43 17.95 -20.43 -4.53
C ALA A 43 16.87 -19.36 -4.28
N ALA A 44 15.67 -19.78 -3.85
CA ALA A 44 14.58 -18.85 -3.55
C ALA A 44 14.93 -17.89 -2.39
N PHE A 45 15.66 -18.36 -1.38
CA PHE A 45 16.14 -17.53 -0.28
C PHE A 45 17.15 -16.49 -0.77
N LEU A 46 18.13 -16.88 -1.59
CA LEU A 46 19.09 -15.95 -2.19
C LEU A 46 18.39 -14.89 -3.04
N GLU A 47 17.44 -15.28 -3.89
CA GLU A 47 16.64 -14.34 -4.68
C GLU A 47 15.87 -13.35 -3.80
N TYR A 48 15.27 -13.83 -2.71
CA TYR A 48 14.57 -12.97 -1.75
C TYR A 48 15.51 -12.00 -1.04
N VAL A 49 16.67 -12.46 -0.57
CA VAL A 49 17.67 -11.62 0.11
C VAL A 49 18.17 -10.53 -0.81
N ASP A 50 18.55 -10.88 -2.05
CA ASP A 50 18.98 -9.94 -3.08
C ASP A 50 17.90 -8.90 -3.38
N ALA A 51 16.66 -9.35 -3.61
CA ALA A 51 15.53 -8.48 -3.90
C ALA A 51 15.24 -7.48 -2.77
N VAL A 52 15.27 -7.92 -1.51
CA VAL A 52 15.02 -7.03 -0.35
C VAL A 52 16.18 -6.08 -0.10
N ARG A 53 17.43 -6.52 -0.33
CA ARG A 53 18.62 -5.67 -0.15
C ARG A 53 18.69 -4.54 -1.18
N THR A 54 18.27 -4.80 -2.42
CA THR A 54 18.27 -3.85 -3.56
C THR A 54 17.01 -2.96 -3.63
N ARG A 55 15.93 -3.35 -2.94
CA ARG A 55 14.67 -2.60 -2.92
C ARG A 55 14.81 -1.14 -2.47
N PRO A 56 15.62 -0.77 -1.46
CA PRO A 56 15.77 0.63 -1.08
C PRO A 56 16.34 1.49 -2.19
N GLU A 57 17.35 1.01 -2.92
CA GLU A 57 17.95 1.75 -4.03
C GLU A 57 16.93 1.99 -5.16
N LEU A 58 16.13 0.97 -5.47
CA LEU A 58 15.03 1.06 -6.44
C LEU A 58 13.93 2.03 -5.97
N ALA A 59 13.56 2.00 -4.68
CA ALA A 59 12.58 2.92 -4.10
C ALA A 59 13.11 4.37 -4.07
N ASP A 60 14.38 4.58 -3.76
CA ASP A 60 15.03 5.89 -3.76
C ASP A 60 15.11 6.48 -5.17
N GLU A 61 15.41 5.66 -6.17
CA GLU A 61 15.41 6.07 -7.58
C GLU A 61 14.01 6.48 -8.03
N ALA A 62 13.01 5.63 -7.76
CA ALA A 62 11.62 5.93 -8.05
C ALA A 62 11.16 7.19 -7.32
N TYR A 63 11.54 7.40 -6.06
CA TYR A 63 11.20 8.60 -5.29
C TYR A 63 11.80 9.86 -5.91
N ARG A 64 13.08 9.81 -6.34
CA ARG A 64 13.74 10.90 -7.08
C ARG A 64 13.04 11.21 -8.40
N ALA A 65 12.50 10.19 -9.07
CA ALA A 65 11.68 10.33 -10.27
C ALA A 65 10.23 10.78 -10.00
N GLY A 66 9.82 10.93 -8.73
CA GLY A 66 8.44 11.24 -8.35
C GLY A 66 7.47 10.06 -8.46
N LEU A 67 7.99 8.86 -8.68
CA LEU A 67 7.29 7.59 -8.88
C LEU A 67 7.26 6.69 -7.62
N ALA A 68 7.54 7.26 -6.44
CA ALA A 68 7.32 6.61 -5.15
C ALA A 68 6.90 7.63 -4.09
N THR A 69 6.27 7.15 -3.01
CA THR A 69 6.01 7.94 -1.80
C THR A 69 7.18 7.80 -0.82
N ARG A 70 7.31 8.76 0.08
CA ARG A 70 8.29 8.69 1.17
C ARG A 70 8.03 7.47 2.07
N ALA A 71 6.77 7.13 2.32
CA ALA A 71 6.42 5.96 3.12
C ALA A 71 6.89 4.65 2.46
N GLN A 72 6.83 4.55 1.12
CA GLN A 72 7.35 3.39 0.38
C GLN A 72 8.87 3.26 0.51
N VAL A 73 9.62 4.37 0.43
CA VAL A 73 11.07 4.40 0.65
C VAL A 73 11.41 3.96 2.08
N GLU A 74 10.76 4.55 3.07
CA GLU A 74 10.99 4.20 4.47
C GLU A 74 10.61 2.74 4.75
N ALA A 75 9.56 2.22 4.13
CA ALA A 75 9.18 0.81 4.22
C ALA A 75 10.26 -0.11 3.63
N ALA A 76 10.81 0.23 2.45
CA ALA A 76 11.91 -0.53 1.84
C ALA A 76 13.14 -0.59 2.76
N HIS A 77 13.57 0.53 3.34
CA HIS A 77 14.67 0.54 4.29
C HIS A 77 14.38 -0.27 5.57
N ARG A 78 13.16 -0.17 6.11
CA ARG A 78 12.73 -0.96 7.27
C ARG A 78 12.73 -2.46 6.97
N GLU A 79 12.27 -2.87 5.80
CA GLU A 79 12.29 -4.27 5.35
C GLU A 79 13.72 -4.79 5.25
N ARG A 80 14.64 -4.05 4.62
CA ARG A 80 16.08 -4.41 4.56
C ARG A 80 16.70 -4.54 5.95
N ALA A 81 16.53 -3.53 6.80
CA ALA A 81 17.10 -3.53 8.15
C ALA A 81 16.57 -4.71 8.99
N TYR A 82 15.28 -5.04 8.85
CA TYR A 82 14.69 -6.21 9.51
C TYR A 82 15.29 -7.52 9.00
N LEU A 83 15.42 -7.69 7.68
CA LEU A 83 16.05 -8.88 7.09
C LEU A 83 17.47 -9.07 7.63
N GLU A 84 18.30 -8.04 7.55
CA GLU A 84 19.69 -8.07 8.01
C GLU A 84 19.79 -8.41 9.51
N THR A 85 18.93 -7.80 10.33
CA THR A 85 18.86 -8.11 11.76
C THR A 85 18.53 -9.58 12.00
N VAL A 86 17.53 -10.11 11.29
CA VAL A 86 17.07 -11.50 11.46
C VAL A 86 18.13 -12.51 10.99
N ILE A 87 18.90 -12.18 9.93
CA ILE A 87 20.05 -12.98 9.48
C ILE A 87 21.09 -13.10 10.59
N LEU A 88 21.47 -11.98 11.21
CA LEU A 88 22.51 -11.93 12.25
C LEU A 88 22.11 -12.57 13.58
N LEU A 89 20.81 -12.67 13.89
CA LEU A 89 20.32 -13.24 15.16
C LEU A 89 20.49 -14.77 15.28
N ASN A 90 21.15 -15.44 14.32
CA ASN A 90 21.41 -16.88 14.34
C ASN A 90 20.16 -17.75 14.58
N VAL A 91 19.00 -17.28 14.14
CA VAL A 91 17.75 -18.04 14.19
C VAL A 91 17.86 -19.24 13.23
N ALA A 92 17.32 -20.40 13.63
CA ALA A 92 17.27 -21.58 12.76
C ALA A 92 16.65 -21.22 11.39
N PRO A 93 17.27 -21.54 10.25
CA PRO A 93 16.86 -21.03 8.94
C PRO A 93 15.40 -21.29 8.56
N GLY A 94 14.85 -22.47 8.90
CA GLY A 94 13.43 -22.76 8.70
C GLY A 94 12.51 -21.81 9.48
N LEU A 95 12.81 -21.57 10.76
CA LEU A 95 12.04 -20.64 11.60
C LEU A 95 12.23 -19.19 11.13
N MET A 96 13.44 -18.83 10.70
CA MET A 96 13.78 -17.53 10.15
C MET A 96 12.92 -17.22 8.92
N ALA A 97 12.89 -18.12 7.93
CA ALA A 97 12.09 -17.95 6.72
C ALA A 97 10.60 -17.81 7.06
N THR A 98 10.08 -18.58 8.02
CA THR A 98 8.68 -18.40 8.46
C THR A 98 8.39 -17.04 9.09
N ARG A 99 9.35 -16.45 9.84
CA ARG A 99 9.22 -15.11 10.44
C ARG A 99 9.27 -14.00 9.39
N LEU A 100 10.12 -14.15 8.37
CA LEU A 100 10.19 -13.21 7.24
C LEU A 100 8.85 -13.18 6.49
N LEU A 101 8.29 -14.36 6.19
CA LEU A 101 7.02 -14.48 5.47
C LEU A 101 5.80 -14.01 6.28
N ARG A 102 5.74 -14.30 7.60
CA ARG A 102 4.63 -13.83 8.45
C ARG A 102 4.54 -12.30 8.52
N ARG A 103 5.68 -11.61 8.51
CA ARG A 103 5.71 -10.13 8.54
C ARG A 103 5.18 -9.50 7.25
N GLY A 104 5.32 -10.19 6.12
CA GLY A 104 4.73 -9.79 4.83
C GLY A 104 3.19 -9.85 4.80
N GLY A 105 2.54 -10.33 5.88
CA GLY A 105 1.08 -10.29 6.04
C GLY A 105 0.31 -11.35 5.25
N ARG A 106 0.97 -12.37 4.70
CA ARG A 106 0.33 -13.31 3.74
C ARG A 106 0.43 -14.80 4.06
N ARG A 107 0.87 -15.20 5.26
CA ARG A 107 0.70 -16.60 5.69
C ARG A 107 -0.65 -16.74 6.40
N ARG A 108 -1.60 -17.44 5.77
CA ARG A 108 -2.85 -17.83 6.44
C ARG A 108 -2.58 -19.05 7.33
N GLU A 109 -3.39 -19.21 8.37
CA GLU A 109 -3.39 -20.42 9.18
C GLU A 109 -3.79 -21.62 8.29
N GLY A 110 -2.83 -22.50 7.96
CA GLY A 110 -3.06 -23.69 7.13
C GLY A 110 -2.09 -23.93 5.96
N ASP A 111 -1.21 -22.99 5.60
CA ASP A 111 -0.25 -23.18 4.49
C ASP A 111 0.77 -24.29 4.81
N ARG A 112 0.86 -25.31 3.94
CA ARG A 112 1.77 -26.46 4.12
C ARG A 112 3.24 -26.00 4.12
N PRO A 113 4.13 -26.69 4.86
CA PRO A 113 5.58 -26.42 4.83
C PRO A 113 6.22 -26.54 3.44
N ASP A 114 5.60 -27.30 2.54
CA ASP A 114 6.13 -27.65 1.21
C ASP A 114 6.16 -26.47 0.20
N ASP A 115 5.53 -25.32 0.50
CA ASP A 115 5.45 -24.15 -0.40
C ASP A 115 6.47 -23.03 -0.06
N LEU A 116 7.50 -23.32 0.74
CA LEU A 116 8.41 -22.27 1.23
C LEU A 116 9.20 -21.57 0.11
N ALA A 117 9.71 -22.32 -0.86
CA ALA A 117 10.45 -21.75 -1.99
C ALA A 117 9.56 -20.80 -2.80
N ASP A 118 8.31 -21.19 -3.07
CA ASP A 118 7.38 -20.38 -3.85
C ASP A 118 6.93 -19.13 -3.10
N ALA A 119 6.73 -19.23 -1.78
CA ALA A 119 6.47 -18.06 -0.94
C ALA A 119 7.64 -17.07 -0.95
N LEU A 120 8.89 -17.56 -0.85
CA LEU A 120 10.09 -16.72 -0.94
C LEU A 120 10.22 -16.07 -2.33
N ARG A 121 9.96 -16.80 -3.41
CA ARG A 121 9.96 -16.26 -4.77
C ARG A 121 8.88 -15.19 -4.97
N ALA A 122 7.67 -15.43 -4.48
CA ALA A 122 6.59 -14.45 -4.53
C ALA A 122 6.97 -13.15 -3.80
N GLU A 123 7.61 -13.26 -2.63
CA GLU A 123 8.14 -12.10 -1.91
C GLU A 123 9.31 -11.43 -2.63
N ALA A 124 10.20 -12.19 -3.27
CA ALA A 124 11.27 -11.63 -4.11
C ALA A 124 10.70 -10.84 -5.29
N THR A 125 9.69 -11.40 -5.99
CA THR A 125 8.97 -10.71 -7.06
C THR A 125 8.32 -9.42 -6.54
N ARG A 126 7.66 -9.45 -5.38
CA ARG A 126 7.08 -8.24 -4.75
C ARG A 126 8.16 -7.21 -4.44
N ALA A 127 9.28 -7.63 -3.86
CA ALA A 127 10.38 -6.74 -3.48
C ALA A 127 11.00 -6.06 -4.71
N ARG A 128 11.01 -6.74 -5.86
CA ARG A 128 11.46 -6.19 -7.17
C ARG A 128 10.43 -5.32 -7.88
N ARG A 129 9.14 -5.36 -7.52
CA ARG A 129 8.11 -4.53 -8.18
C ARG A 129 8.43 -3.06 -8.00
N HIS A 130 8.29 -2.31 -9.09
CA HIS A 130 8.43 -0.86 -9.08
C HIS A 130 7.36 -0.25 -8.14
N PRO A 131 7.66 0.80 -7.35
CA PRO A 131 6.70 1.32 -6.37
C PRO A 131 5.39 1.87 -6.96
N ALA A 132 5.39 2.21 -8.25
CA ALA A 132 4.19 2.61 -8.99
C ALA A 132 3.40 1.43 -9.58
N ASP A 133 3.97 0.23 -9.62
CA ASP A 133 3.33 -1.00 -10.12
C ASP A 133 2.55 -1.67 -8.99
N VAL A 134 1.46 -1.01 -8.58
CA VAL A 134 0.63 -1.46 -7.47
C VAL A 134 -0.42 -2.46 -7.98
N ASP A 135 -0.61 -3.52 -7.21
CA ASP A 135 -1.57 -4.60 -7.47
C ASP A 135 -2.98 -4.15 -7.03
N TRP A 136 -3.60 -3.27 -7.82
CA TRP A 136 -4.95 -2.77 -7.55
C TRP A 136 -6.04 -3.70 -8.06
N ASP A 137 -7.19 -3.66 -7.40
CA ASP A 137 -8.39 -4.35 -7.87
C ASP A 137 -8.88 -3.72 -9.18
N VAL A 138 -8.99 -4.55 -10.22
CA VAL A 138 -9.51 -4.16 -11.54
C VAL A 138 -10.90 -4.76 -11.70
N ILE A 139 -11.86 -3.94 -12.12
CA ILE A 139 -13.25 -4.35 -12.32
C ILE A 139 -13.75 -3.94 -13.71
N ASP A 140 -14.70 -4.72 -14.23
CA ASP A 140 -15.49 -4.33 -15.39
C ASP A 140 -16.27 -3.04 -15.09
N ASN A 141 -16.49 -2.23 -16.11
CA ASN A 141 -17.20 -0.97 -15.95
C ASN A 141 -18.67 -1.20 -15.56
N PRO A 142 -19.12 -0.77 -14.36
CA PRO A 142 -20.50 -0.97 -13.92
C PRO A 142 -21.50 0.00 -14.58
N GLY A 143 -21.08 0.73 -15.62
CA GLY A 143 -21.88 1.75 -16.31
C GLY A 143 -21.44 3.18 -16.02
N ILE A 144 -20.26 3.39 -15.44
CA ILE A 144 -19.65 4.71 -15.21
C ILE A 144 -19.36 5.37 -16.55
N ALA A 145 -20.11 6.44 -16.84
CA ALA A 145 -19.86 7.30 -17.99
C ALA A 145 -18.82 8.36 -17.63
N TRP A 146 -17.55 7.98 -17.69
CA TRP A 146 -16.42 8.89 -17.53
C TRP A 146 -16.54 10.12 -18.45
N SER A 147 -16.04 11.27 -18.02
CA SER A 147 -16.26 12.60 -18.65
C SER A 147 -17.72 13.07 -18.82
N GLY A 148 -18.72 12.26 -18.43
CA GLY A 148 -20.13 12.62 -18.43
C GLY A 148 -20.56 13.44 -17.21
N PRO A 149 -21.87 13.73 -17.06
CA PRO A 149 -22.41 14.40 -15.87
C PRO A 149 -22.07 13.65 -14.57
N ILE A 150 -21.94 14.37 -13.45
CA ILE A 150 -21.55 13.80 -12.14
C ILE A 150 -22.42 12.60 -11.75
N ARG A 151 -23.73 12.65 -12.01
CA ARG A 151 -24.66 11.56 -11.70
C ARG A 151 -24.34 10.28 -12.48
N SER A 152 -24.08 10.40 -13.78
CA SER A 152 -23.73 9.27 -14.65
C SER A 152 -22.37 8.64 -14.34
N GLN A 153 -21.57 9.29 -13.49
CA GLN A 153 -20.35 8.71 -12.95
C GLN A 153 -20.59 8.12 -11.56
N GLY A 154 -21.23 8.86 -10.65
CA GLY A 154 -21.38 8.49 -9.24
C GLY A 154 -22.45 7.42 -8.98
N GLU A 155 -23.62 7.51 -9.64
CA GLU A 155 -24.73 6.59 -9.38
C GLU A 155 -24.37 5.13 -9.71
N PRO A 156 -23.77 4.79 -10.87
CA PRO A 156 -23.38 3.41 -11.16
C PRO A 156 -22.34 2.84 -10.19
N TRP A 157 -21.44 3.70 -9.68
CA TRP A 157 -20.46 3.29 -8.69
C TRP A 157 -21.10 2.99 -7.33
N GLU A 158 -22.01 3.85 -6.87
CA GLU A 158 -22.78 3.62 -5.65
C GLU A 158 -23.68 2.38 -5.78
N ASP A 159 -24.33 2.17 -6.92
CA ASP A 159 -25.19 1.01 -7.17
C ASP A 159 -24.39 -0.31 -7.07
N LEU A 160 -23.16 -0.33 -7.60
CA LEU A 160 -22.26 -1.48 -7.47
C LEU A 160 -21.88 -1.76 -6.01
N LEU A 161 -21.56 -0.72 -5.23
CA LEU A 161 -21.22 -0.85 -3.81
C LEU A 161 -22.42 -1.31 -2.97
N GLU A 162 -23.62 -0.83 -3.29
CA GLU A 162 -24.88 -1.26 -2.67
C GLU A 162 -25.16 -2.73 -2.95
N ALA A 163 -25.00 -3.17 -4.21
CA ALA A 163 -25.16 -4.56 -4.61
C ALA A 163 -24.14 -5.50 -3.93
N GLY A 164 -22.93 -5.01 -3.64
CA GLY A 164 -21.91 -5.75 -2.90
C GLY A 164 -22.26 -5.99 -1.42
N GLY A 165 -23.10 -5.15 -0.81
CA GLY A 165 -23.61 -5.32 0.56
C GLY A 165 -22.65 -4.93 1.69
N ASP A 166 -21.37 -4.72 1.42
CA ASP A 166 -20.35 -4.43 2.45
C ASP A 166 -20.38 -2.99 3.00
N SER A 167 -21.13 -2.08 2.36
CA SER A 167 -21.15 -0.65 2.72
C SER A 167 -22.28 -0.27 3.67
N GLY A 168 -23.26 -1.16 3.89
CA GLY A 168 -24.45 -0.88 4.70
C GLY A 168 -25.56 -0.17 3.94
N LEU A 169 -26.37 0.61 4.66
CA LEU A 169 -27.55 1.29 4.09
C LEU A 169 -27.14 2.55 3.33
N ARG A 170 -27.65 2.72 2.11
CA ARG A 170 -27.44 3.93 1.31
C ARG A 170 -28.08 5.15 1.97
N SER A 171 -27.31 6.22 2.06
CA SER A 171 -27.76 7.51 2.57
C SER A 171 -28.77 8.16 1.60
N PRO A 172 -29.71 8.98 2.10
CA PRO A 172 -30.59 9.75 1.23
C PRO A 172 -29.80 10.68 0.29
N PRO A 173 -30.33 10.99 -0.92
CA PRO A 173 -29.67 11.90 -1.84
C PRO A 173 -29.27 13.20 -1.16
N THR A 174 -28.05 13.68 -1.47
CA THR A 174 -27.45 14.91 -0.91
C THR A 174 -27.22 14.88 0.60
N PHE A 175 -27.22 13.70 1.25
CA PHE A 175 -26.67 13.56 2.59
C PHE A 175 -25.19 14.00 2.60
N PRO A 176 -24.73 14.74 3.61
CA PRO A 176 -23.35 15.25 3.63
C PRO A 176 -22.33 14.12 3.79
N THR A 177 -21.26 14.19 2.99
CA THR A 177 -20.03 13.38 3.08
C THR A 177 -20.17 11.89 2.80
N PHE A 178 -21.06 11.20 3.51
CA PHE A 178 -21.19 9.74 3.47
C PHE A 178 -22.36 9.30 2.60
N ASP A 179 -22.08 8.36 1.70
CA ASP A 179 -23.03 7.80 0.76
C ASP A 179 -23.64 6.50 1.31
N PHE A 180 -22.98 5.85 2.28
CA PHE A 180 -23.50 4.69 3.01
C PHE A 180 -23.16 4.72 4.51
N PHE A 181 -23.99 4.07 5.31
CA PHE A 181 -23.71 3.80 6.72
C PHE A 181 -24.20 2.40 7.13
N ASP A 182 -23.29 1.60 7.67
CA ASP A 182 -23.62 0.35 8.35
C ASP A 182 -23.79 0.60 9.85
N PHE A 183 -25.03 0.49 10.34
CA PHE A 183 -25.36 0.68 11.75
C PHE A 183 -24.83 -0.45 12.65
N GLY A 184 -24.68 -1.66 12.12
CA GLY A 184 -24.19 -2.81 12.88
C GLY A 184 -22.69 -2.73 13.11
N SER A 185 -21.93 -2.48 12.04
CA SER A 185 -20.47 -2.41 12.09
C SER A 185 -19.90 -0.99 12.29
N ARG A 186 -20.79 0.01 12.40
CA ARG A 186 -20.50 1.43 12.63
C ARG A 186 -19.50 2.01 11.61
N LEU A 187 -19.61 1.54 10.38
CA LEU A 187 -18.79 1.93 9.24
C LEU A 187 -19.51 3.00 8.42
N ALA A 188 -18.86 4.15 8.23
CA ALA A 188 -19.33 5.20 7.34
C ALA A 188 -18.49 5.25 6.07
N THR A 189 -19.15 5.10 4.92
CA THR A 189 -18.48 4.98 3.62
C THR A 189 -18.85 6.15 2.72
N SER A 190 -17.84 6.83 2.20
CA SER A 190 -17.96 7.82 1.12
C SER A 190 -17.56 7.15 -0.19
N ALA A 191 -18.44 7.15 -1.18
CA ALA A 191 -18.18 6.63 -2.52
C ALA A 191 -17.80 7.79 -3.45
N LYS A 192 -16.67 7.70 -4.16
CA LYS A 192 -16.22 8.74 -5.08
C LYS A 192 -15.70 8.14 -6.37
N THR A 193 -15.95 8.83 -7.47
CA THR A 193 -15.29 8.59 -8.75
C THR A 193 -14.32 9.74 -9.03
N LEU A 194 -13.21 9.43 -9.71
CA LEU A 194 -12.26 10.45 -10.16
C LEU A 194 -11.75 10.09 -11.55
N ASP A 195 -12.20 10.83 -12.56
CA ASP A 195 -11.71 10.68 -13.93
C ASP A 195 -10.29 11.26 -14.06
N THR A 196 -9.27 10.41 -13.89
CA THR A 196 -7.85 10.78 -13.93
C THR A 196 -7.38 11.25 -15.31
N ARG A 197 -8.16 11.00 -16.37
CA ARG A 197 -7.87 11.41 -17.74
C ARG A 197 -8.29 12.84 -18.05
N ALA A 198 -9.09 13.46 -17.18
CA ALA A 198 -9.50 14.85 -17.38
C ALA A 198 -8.25 15.75 -17.46
N LEU A 199 -8.25 16.73 -18.39
CA LEU A 199 -7.11 17.62 -18.66
C LEU A 199 -6.49 18.21 -17.39
N THR A 200 -7.32 18.55 -16.40
CA THR A 200 -6.87 19.08 -15.10
C THR A 200 -5.88 18.16 -14.38
N TYR A 201 -6.04 16.84 -14.49
CA TYR A 201 -5.21 15.83 -13.86
C TYR A 201 -4.15 15.25 -14.80
N ALA A 202 -4.42 15.20 -16.10
CA ALA A 202 -3.43 14.85 -17.11
C ALA A 202 -2.29 15.89 -17.16
N ASP A 203 -2.61 17.19 -17.19
CA ASP A 203 -1.61 18.26 -17.25
C ASP A 203 -0.83 18.43 -15.94
N ARG A 204 -1.48 18.15 -14.81
CA ARG A 204 -0.92 18.32 -13.47
C ARG A 204 -1.35 17.19 -12.54
N PRO A 205 -0.70 16.01 -12.61
CA PRO A 205 -1.04 14.85 -11.79
C PRO A 205 -1.16 15.15 -10.29
N SER A 206 -0.31 16.05 -9.74
CA SER A 206 -0.34 16.46 -8.33
C SER A 206 -1.69 17.01 -7.84
N ARG A 207 -2.58 17.44 -8.75
CA ARG A 207 -3.95 17.86 -8.40
C ARG A 207 -4.83 16.69 -7.94
N ILE A 208 -4.52 15.45 -8.33
CA ILE A 208 -5.20 14.25 -7.84
C ILE A 208 -5.06 14.14 -6.32
N PHE A 209 -3.83 14.26 -5.81
CA PHE A 209 -3.58 14.23 -4.36
C PHE A 209 -4.38 15.33 -3.64
N GLY A 210 -4.34 16.56 -4.16
CA GLY A 210 -5.10 17.67 -3.57
C GLY A 210 -6.61 17.38 -3.51
N ARG A 211 -7.17 16.82 -4.59
CA ARG A 211 -8.59 16.46 -4.66
C ARG A 211 -8.95 15.34 -3.68
N LEU A 212 -8.13 14.30 -3.59
CA LEU A 212 -8.36 13.18 -2.68
C LEU A 212 -8.16 13.58 -1.22
N ARG A 213 -7.21 14.47 -0.93
CA ARG A 213 -7.06 15.09 0.39
C ARG A 213 -8.34 15.84 0.80
N ASP A 214 -8.94 16.62 -0.10
CA ASP A 214 -10.20 17.31 0.18
C ASP A 214 -11.39 16.31 0.37
N TYR A 215 -11.34 15.17 -0.32
CA TYR A 215 -11.92 13.86 0.07
C TYR A 215 -11.90 13.59 1.57
N ILE A 216 -10.69 13.25 2.00
CA ILE A 216 -10.34 12.70 3.29
C ILE A 216 -10.62 13.72 4.40
N ASP A 217 -10.28 14.99 4.22
CA ASP A 217 -10.53 16.07 5.19
C ASP A 217 -12.03 16.21 5.50
N ARG A 218 -12.91 16.03 4.51
CA ARG A 218 -14.37 16.09 4.72
C ARG A 218 -14.88 14.90 5.50
N ILE A 219 -14.29 13.72 5.29
CA ILE A 219 -14.59 12.49 6.02
C ILE A 219 -14.11 12.60 7.47
N GLU A 220 -12.90 13.11 7.68
CA GLU A 220 -12.30 13.35 8.99
C GLU A 220 -13.13 14.32 9.83
N ARG A 221 -13.49 15.48 9.25
CA ARG A 221 -14.20 16.56 9.95
C ARG A 221 -15.70 16.32 10.08
N PHE A 222 -16.24 15.20 9.60
CA PHE A 222 -17.65 14.91 9.73
C PHE A 222 -18.01 14.59 11.19
N GLU A 223 -18.90 15.40 11.77
CA GLU A 223 -19.38 15.22 13.14
C GLU A 223 -20.76 14.55 13.20
N GLN A 224 -21.70 15.01 12.39
CA GLN A 224 -23.08 14.51 12.34
C GLN A 224 -23.79 14.93 11.05
N GLY A 225 -24.87 14.23 10.71
CA GLY A 225 -25.73 14.57 9.59
C GLY A 225 -27.15 14.04 9.77
N SER A 226 -28.15 14.76 9.27
CA SER A 226 -29.55 14.32 9.32
C SER A 226 -30.26 14.73 8.04
N ARG A 227 -30.92 13.80 7.36
CA ARG A 227 -31.73 14.07 6.17
C ARG A 227 -32.85 13.05 6.02
N GLY A 228 -34.08 13.50 5.76
CA GLY A 228 -35.21 12.60 5.45
C GLY A 228 -35.45 11.48 6.48
N GLY A 229 -35.21 11.72 7.77
CA GLY A 229 -35.31 10.70 8.83
C GLY A 229 -34.05 9.86 9.05
N PHE A 230 -33.13 9.81 8.08
CA PHE A 230 -31.80 9.21 8.25
C PHE A 230 -30.91 10.15 9.06
N ARG A 231 -30.28 9.64 10.12
CA ARG A 231 -29.44 10.44 11.01
C ARG A 231 -28.22 9.66 11.47
N ILE A 232 -27.06 10.25 11.28
CA ILE A 232 -25.80 9.82 11.90
C ILE A 232 -25.47 10.84 12.98
N ARG A 233 -25.47 10.39 14.24
CA ARG A 233 -25.19 11.18 15.44
C ARG A 233 -23.70 11.15 15.78
N PRO A 234 -23.22 12.14 16.57
CA PRO A 234 -21.86 12.13 17.07
C PRO A 234 -21.53 10.81 17.76
N GLY A 235 -20.32 10.31 17.50
CA GLY A 235 -19.81 9.08 18.06
C GLY A 235 -20.37 7.81 17.43
N GLN A 236 -21.42 7.82 16.59
CA GLN A 236 -21.92 6.58 15.97
C GLN A 236 -20.96 5.95 14.97
N ILE A 237 -20.02 6.73 14.41
CA ILE A 237 -19.02 6.27 13.46
C ILE A 237 -17.79 5.77 14.22
N GLU A 238 -17.47 4.48 14.10
CA GLU A 238 -16.22 3.92 14.61
C GLU A 238 -15.16 3.84 13.51
N ARG A 239 -15.57 3.51 12.29
CA ARG A 239 -14.68 3.35 11.14
C ARG A 239 -15.15 4.22 9.98
N ARG A 240 -14.19 4.77 9.25
CA ARG A 240 -14.43 5.64 8.09
C ARG A 240 -13.73 5.05 6.89
N ARG A 241 -14.42 5.03 5.75
CA ARG A 241 -13.89 4.50 4.50
C ARG A 241 -14.19 5.42 3.32
N LEU A 242 -13.22 5.54 2.43
CA LEU A 242 -13.37 6.11 1.10
C LEU A 242 -13.27 4.97 0.07
N GLU A 243 -14.34 4.76 -0.68
CA GLU A 243 -14.38 3.84 -1.83
C GLU A 243 -14.19 4.67 -3.12
N LEU A 244 -13.04 4.53 -3.77
CA LEU A 244 -12.61 5.33 -4.91
C LEU A 244 -12.57 4.50 -6.19
N ALA A 245 -13.32 4.92 -7.21
CA ALA A 245 -13.17 4.40 -8.57
C ALA A 245 -12.36 5.36 -9.45
N VAL A 246 -11.40 4.81 -10.20
CA VAL A 246 -10.58 5.54 -11.20
C VAL A 246 -10.54 4.77 -12.53
N PRO A 247 -10.31 5.44 -13.68
CA PRO A 247 -10.07 4.76 -14.95
C PRO A 247 -8.85 3.82 -14.92
N PHE A 248 -8.93 2.71 -15.65
CA PHE A 248 -7.87 1.70 -15.74
C PHE A 248 -6.55 2.23 -16.32
N ASP A 249 -6.60 3.23 -17.20
CA ASP A 249 -5.45 3.86 -17.85
C ASP A 249 -4.81 5.00 -17.02
N THR A 250 -5.05 5.04 -15.71
CA THR A 250 -4.39 5.96 -14.77
C THR A 250 -2.87 5.74 -14.80
N THR A 251 -2.10 6.80 -15.06
CA THR A 251 -0.64 6.70 -15.27
C THR A 251 0.12 6.42 -13.96
N PRO A 252 1.33 5.85 -14.00
CA PRO A 252 2.16 5.64 -12.81
C PRO A 252 2.32 6.89 -11.92
N GLU A 253 2.53 8.06 -12.51
CA GLU A 253 2.65 9.32 -11.77
C GLU A 253 1.35 9.69 -11.02
N GLN A 254 0.21 9.39 -11.64
CA GLN A 254 -1.12 9.60 -11.05
C GLN A 254 -1.38 8.57 -9.95
N VAL A 255 -1.01 7.30 -10.14
CA VAL A 255 -1.07 6.23 -9.12
C VAL A 255 -0.31 6.66 -7.87
N ILE A 256 0.86 7.28 -8.01
CA ILE A 256 1.62 7.77 -6.86
C ILE A 256 0.90 8.90 -6.12
N GLN A 257 0.13 9.76 -6.80
CA GLN A 257 -0.69 10.75 -6.11
C GLN A 257 -1.85 10.12 -5.34
N ILE A 258 -2.42 9.02 -5.86
CA ILE A 258 -3.41 8.21 -5.14
C ILE A 258 -2.76 7.57 -3.91
N GLN A 259 -1.60 6.93 -4.05
CA GLN A 259 -0.88 6.32 -2.92
C GLN A 259 -0.54 7.34 -1.83
N ARG A 260 -0.12 8.55 -2.19
CA ARG A 260 0.09 9.64 -1.21
C ARG A 260 -1.19 10.00 -0.46
N ALA A 261 -2.35 9.94 -1.11
CA ALA A 261 -3.62 10.20 -0.45
C ALA A 261 -4.02 9.04 0.48
N ILE A 262 -3.70 7.80 0.12
CA ILE A 262 -3.89 6.62 0.98
C ILE A 262 -3.03 6.72 2.23
N ASP A 263 -1.74 7.04 2.08
CA ASP A 263 -0.82 7.25 3.20
C ASP A 263 -1.36 8.37 4.13
N TYR A 264 -1.83 9.49 3.55
CA TYR A 264 -2.43 10.61 4.28
C TYR A 264 -3.72 10.25 5.04
N ALA A 265 -4.54 9.34 4.48
CA ALA A 265 -5.77 8.85 5.10
C ALA A 265 -5.47 7.86 6.23
N ALA A 266 -4.46 6.99 6.07
CA ALA A 266 -4.06 6.02 7.07
C ALA A 266 -3.64 6.70 8.38
N ASP A 267 -2.90 7.80 8.30
CA ASP A 267 -2.51 8.64 9.45
C ASP A 267 -3.72 9.21 10.23
N ARG A 268 -4.92 9.21 9.62
CA ARG A 268 -6.18 9.69 10.18
C ARG A 268 -7.15 8.56 10.56
N GLY A 269 -6.72 7.31 10.43
CA GLY A 269 -7.59 6.15 10.65
C GLY A 269 -8.74 6.04 9.64
N ILE A 270 -8.54 6.54 8.42
CA ILE A 270 -9.52 6.43 7.32
C ILE A 270 -9.00 5.39 6.33
N GLU A 271 -9.81 4.36 6.07
CA GLU A 271 -9.53 3.34 5.07
C GLU A 271 -9.80 3.91 3.66
N VAL A 272 -8.94 3.63 2.69
CA VAL A 272 -9.14 4.03 1.30
C VAL A 272 -8.98 2.80 0.42
N ASN A 273 -10.07 2.41 -0.23
CA ASN A 273 -10.10 1.32 -1.18
C ASN A 273 -10.20 1.90 -2.59
N VAL A 274 -9.35 1.44 -3.50
CA VAL A 274 -9.27 1.96 -4.86
C VAL A 274 -9.53 0.83 -5.84
N ARG A 275 -10.46 1.03 -6.77
CA ARG A 275 -10.74 0.12 -7.88
C ARG A 275 -10.51 0.80 -9.22
N PHE A 276 -9.80 0.10 -10.10
CA PHE A 276 -9.54 0.53 -11.46
C PHE A 276 -10.64 -0.02 -12.35
N VAL A 277 -11.27 0.85 -13.13
CA VAL A 277 -12.44 0.53 -13.94
C VAL A 277 -12.07 0.55 -15.41
N GLN A 278 -12.37 -0.54 -16.11
CA GLN A 278 -12.10 -0.70 -17.54
C GLN A 278 -12.90 0.25 -18.45
#